data_AF-A0A0C3MHW3-F1
#
_entry.id   AF-A0A0C3MHW3-F1
#
_cell.length_a   1.000
_cell.length_b   1.000
_cell.length_c   1.000
_cell.angle_alpha   90.00
_cell.angle_beta   90.00
_cell.angle_gamma   90.00
#
_symmetry.space_group_name_H-M   'P 1'
#
loop_
_entity.id
_entity.type
_entity.pdbx_description
1 polymer ?
#
loop_
_entity_poly.entity_id
_entity_poly.type
_entity_poly.pdbx_seq_one_letter_code
_entity_poly.pdbx_strand_id
1 'polypeptide(L)'
;MTNPSLPDPARDEAQALFTPPQPGVPALRSDRLWQLDGWTARVIKNEDDDGWAVEMLQDGEAEPALVGPWTMGRDKKNPKPLDQSAFNTLVKTAGEVLQRHRQQAHAMLHKRLTVFALDAQWDVRLDITPDEYEPYATLSAFDALGEEVAQVRVPPDFRLGVASATAWITGGFARPTQATRGFEGWSE
;
A
#
# COMPACT_ATOMS: atom_id res chain seq x y z
N MET A 1 -28.19 26.00 50.11
CA MET A 1 -28.62 24.59 50.15
C MET A 1 -29.27 24.25 48.82
N THR A 2 -28.76 23.22 48.14
CA THR A 2 -29.38 22.36 47.11
C THR A 2 -29.64 22.87 45.66
N ASN A 3 -28.66 22.54 44.80
CA ASN A 3 -28.73 21.78 43.53
C ASN A 3 -29.75 22.12 42.42
N PRO A 4 -29.31 22.58 41.23
CA PRO A 4 -30.07 22.46 39.98
C PRO A 4 -29.75 21.14 39.25
N SER A 5 -30.81 20.54 38.69
CA SER A 5 -30.88 19.27 37.98
C SER A 5 -29.75 19.01 36.97
N LEU A 6 -29.16 17.81 37.05
CA LEU A 6 -28.37 17.22 35.96
C LEU A 6 -29.27 16.99 34.73
N PRO A 7 -28.76 17.19 33.50
CA PRO A 7 -29.23 16.47 32.33
C PRO A 7 -28.49 15.14 32.14
N ASP A 8 -29.25 14.12 31.73
CA ASP A 8 -28.87 12.72 31.51
C ASP A 8 -27.61 12.49 30.64
N PRO A 9 -26.64 11.64 31.06
CA PRO A 9 -25.48 11.26 30.27
C PRO A 9 -25.74 9.95 29.50
N ALA A 10 -26.77 9.90 28.65
CA ALA A 10 -27.07 8.70 27.90
C ALA A 10 -27.64 9.03 26.52
N ARG A 11 -26.79 9.54 25.61
CA ARG A 11 -26.96 9.51 24.14
C ARG A 11 -25.84 10.24 23.41
N ASP A 12 -24.61 9.73 23.51
CA ASP A 12 -23.57 10.02 22.53
C ASP A 12 -22.44 8.97 22.62
N GLU A 13 -22.70 7.75 22.12
CA GLU A 13 -21.67 6.69 22.04
C GLU A 13 -21.45 6.20 20.59
N ALA A 14 -21.87 6.97 19.60
CA ALA A 14 -21.69 6.62 18.19
C ALA A 14 -21.14 7.82 17.42
N GLN A 15 -19.81 7.81 17.27
CA GLN A 15 -18.93 8.75 16.54
C GLN A 15 -17.95 9.49 17.46
N ALA A 16 -17.04 8.72 18.09
CA ALA A 16 -15.77 9.29 18.51
C ALA A 16 -15.02 9.71 17.24
N LEU A 17 -15.15 10.99 16.93
CA LEU A 17 -14.49 11.72 15.87
C LEU A 17 -13.01 11.29 15.78
N PHE A 18 -12.65 10.73 14.64
CA PHE A 18 -11.27 10.57 14.19
C PHE A 18 -10.56 11.91 14.37
N THR A 19 -9.87 12.06 15.49
CA THR A 19 -9.00 13.20 15.72
C THR A 19 -7.67 12.78 15.13
N PRO A 20 -7.25 13.34 13.98
CA PRO A 20 -5.94 13.03 13.43
C PRO A 20 -4.88 13.35 14.49
N PRO A 21 -3.83 12.52 14.65
CA PRO A 21 -2.79 12.78 15.62
C PRO A 21 -2.15 14.14 15.32
N GLN A 22 -2.17 15.02 16.32
CA GLN A 22 -1.50 16.31 16.25
C GLN A 22 0.01 16.06 16.28
N PRO A 23 0.83 16.60 15.34
CA PRO A 23 2.27 16.40 15.39
C PRO A 23 2.84 17.05 16.66
N GLY A 24 3.52 16.25 17.50
CA GLY A 24 4.21 16.72 18.71
C GLY A 24 3.61 16.31 20.05
N VAL A 25 2.74 15.29 20.12
CA VAL A 25 2.24 14.83 21.43
C VAL A 25 3.32 14.10 22.24
N PRO A 26 3.43 14.35 23.56
CA PRO A 26 4.34 13.62 24.44
C PRO A 26 3.99 12.13 24.45
N ALA A 27 5.01 11.26 24.57
CA ALA A 27 4.88 9.80 24.55
C ALA A 27 3.73 9.31 25.44
N LEU A 28 2.59 8.95 24.82
CA LEU A 28 1.42 8.48 25.53
C LEU A 28 1.54 6.97 25.68
N ARG A 29 1.61 6.49 26.93
CA ARG A 29 1.72 5.06 27.25
C ARG A 29 0.57 4.67 28.16
N SER A 30 -0.46 4.10 27.57
CA SER A 30 -1.64 3.58 28.25
C SER A 30 -1.86 2.13 27.88
N ASP A 31 -2.60 1.39 28.70
CA ASP A 31 -2.86 -0.06 28.54
C ASP A 31 -3.34 -0.45 27.12
N ARG A 32 -4.02 0.47 26.42
CA ARG A 32 -4.63 0.30 25.09
C ARG A 32 -4.12 1.27 24.02
N LEU A 33 -3.22 2.19 24.37
CA LEU A 33 -2.77 3.25 23.47
C LEU A 33 -1.30 3.56 23.75
N TRP A 34 -0.45 3.29 22.77
CA TRP A 34 0.98 3.59 22.85
C TRP A 34 1.37 4.48 21.68
N GLN A 35 2.07 5.57 21.97
CA GLN A 35 2.63 6.45 20.97
C GLN A 35 4.11 6.71 21.26
N LEU A 36 4.96 6.35 20.30
CA LEU A 36 6.41 6.43 20.44
C LEU A 36 7.08 6.44 19.06
N ASP A 37 8.11 7.28 18.88
CA ASP A 37 8.94 7.34 17.66
C ASP A 37 8.16 7.48 16.35
N GLY A 38 7.08 8.28 16.36
CA GLY A 38 6.24 8.50 15.17
C GLY A 38 5.30 7.33 14.84
N TRP A 39 5.13 6.38 15.76
CA TRP A 39 4.18 5.27 15.64
C TRP A 39 3.13 5.35 16.73
N THR A 40 1.88 5.06 16.34
CA THR A 40 0.74 4.98 17.25
C THR A 40 0.13 3.58 17.19
N ALA A 41 0.14 2.86 18.29
CA ALA A 41 -0.50 1.56 18.46
C ALA A 41 -1.79 1.72 19.28
N ARG A 42 -2.92 1.26 18.73
CA ARG A 42 -4.23 1.34 19.38
C ARG A 42 -4.84 -0.05 19.47
N VAL A 43 -5.22 -0.46 20.67
CA VAL A 43 -5.97 -1.71 20.87
C VAL A 43 -7.47 -1.38 20.79
N ILE A 44 -8.09 -1.76 19.69
CA ILE A 44 -9.52 -1.58 19.41
C ILE A 44 -10.27 -2.90 19.55
N LYS A 45 -11.58 -2.82 19.74
CA LYS A 45 -12.43 -4.00 19.66
C LYS A 45 -12.64 -4.35 18.19
N ASN A 46 -12.39 -5.60 17.80
CA ASN A 46 -12.70 -6.05 16.45
C ASN A 46 -14.23 -6.24 16.34
N GLU A 47 -14.85 -5.71 15.30
CA GLU A 47 -16.29 -5.93 15.04
C GLU A 47 -16.54 -7.26 14.31
N ASP A 48 -15.56 -7.80 13.58
CA ASP A 48 -15.68 -9.04 12.80
C ASP A 48 -15.37 -10.32 13.61
N ASP A 49 -14.62 -10.21 14.70
CA ASP A 49 -14.32 -11.31 15.63
C ASP A 49 -14.61 -10.83 17.05
N ASP A 50 -15.12 -11.72 17.94
CA ASP A 50 -15.29 -11.50 19.39
C ASP A 50 -13.94 -11.32 20.14
N GLY A 51 -13.08 -10.44 19.63
CA GLY A 51 -11.70 -10.23 20.04
C GLY A 51 -11.26 -8.77 19.96
N TRP A 52 -10.00 -8.54 20.29
CA TRP A 52 -9.36 -7.23 20.15
C TRP A 52 -8.51 -7.24 18.88
N ALA A 53 -8.37 -6.10 18.25
CA ALA A 53 -7.41 -5.86 17.19
C ALA A 53 -6.43 -4.77 17.64
N VAL A 54 -5.23 -4.79 17.10
CA VAL A 54 -4.27 -3.71 17.26
C VAL A 54 -4.06 -3.03 15.93
N GLU A 55 -4.28 -1.72 15.91
CA GLU A 55 -4.04 -0.84 14.77
C GLU A 55 -2.71 -0.12 14.98
N MET A 56 -1.87 -0.18 13.97
CA MET A 56 -0.58 0.51 13.91
C MET A 56 -0.64 1.62 12.87
N LEU A 57 -0.54 2.86 13.30
CA LEU A 57 -0.51 4.05 12.46
C LEU A 57 0.89 4.68 12.48
N GLN A 58 1.37 5.11 11.31
CA GLN A 58 2.57 5.92 11.18
C GLN A 58 2.16 7.41 11.16
N ASP A 59 2.90 8.26 11.86
CA ASP A 59 2.68 9.71 11.86
C ASP A 59 2.77 10.27 10.43
N GLY A 60 1.77 11.04 10.02
CA GLY A 60 1.63 11.58 8.66
C GLY A 60 0.78 10.72 7.71
N GLU A 61 0.51 9.46 8.03
CA GLU A 61 -0.37 8.62 7.21
C GLU A 61 -1.81 8.65 7.75
N ALA A 62 -2.78 8.83 6.84
CA ALA A 62 -4.20 8.78 7.20
C ALA A 62 -4.71 7.35 7.42
N GLU A 63 -4.03 6.36 6.85
CA GLU A 63 -4.41 4.95 6.91
C GLU A 63 -3.48 4.14 7.85
N PRO A 64 -4.02 3.15 8.59
CA PRO A 64 -3.22 2.29 9.43
C PRO A 64 -2.32 1.40 8.56
N ALA A 65 -1.02 1.42 8.86
CA ALA A 65 0.00 0.60 8.23
C ALA A 65 -0.26 -0.91 8.41
N LEU A 66 -0.86 -1.28 9.54
CA LEU A 66 -1.18 -2.67 9.87
C LEU A 66 -2.34 -2.70 10.86
N VAL A 67 -3.33 -3.53 10.58
CA VAL A 67 -4.39 -3.91 11.52
C VAL A 67 -4.32 -5.43 11.67
N GLY A 68 -4.09 -5.91 12.89
CA GLY A 68 -3.91 -7.33 13.17
C GLY A 68 -4.71 -7.80 14.37
N PRO A 69 -5.08 -9.09 14.42
CA PRO A 69 -5.77 -9.65 15.58
C PRO A 69 -4.85 -9.56 16.82
N TRP A 70 -5.37 -8.96 17.89
CA TRP A 70 -4.68 -8.85 19.18
C TRP A 70 -5.26 -9.86 20.16
N THR A 71 -4.53 -10.94 20.41
CA THR A 71 -5.03 -12.05 21.21
C THR A 71 -4.89 -11.83 22.72
N MET A 72 -5.99 -12.18 23.39
CA MET A 72 -6.28 -12.21 24.81
C MET A 72 -5.20 -12.92 25.64
N GLY A 73 -4.78 -12.31 26.75
CA GLY A 73 -4.26 -13.09 27.89
C GLY A 73 -5.36 -13.97 28.47
N ARG A 74 -5.00 -14.90 29.36
CA ARG A 74 -5.89 -15.94 29.93
C ARG A 74 -7.22 -15.43 30.51
N ASP A 75 -7.31 -14.16 30.87
CA ASP A 75 -8.54 -13.50 31.30
C ASP A 75 -9.29 -12.94 30.10
N LYS A 76 -10.37 -13.63 29.71
CA LYS A 76 -11.19 -13.36 28.52
C LYS A 76 -11.88 -11.99 28.45
N LYS A 77 -11.59 -11.09 29.39
CA LYS A 77 -12.27 -9.81 29.58
C LYS A 77 -11.35 -8.59 29.46
N ASN A 78 -10.04 -8.74 29.68
CA ASN A 78 -9.10 -7.63 29.55
C ASN A 78 -8.04 -7.98 28.49
N PRO A 79 -7.84 -7.11 27.48
CA PRO A 79 -6.76 -7.33 26.51
C PRO A 79 -5.43 -7.42 27.27
N LYS A 80 -4.48 -8.21 26.76
CA LYS A 80 -3.13 -8.21 27.32
C LYS A 80 -2.62 -6.76 27.25
N PRO A 81 -2.14 -6.19 28.38
CA PRO A 81 -1.63 -4.83 28.40
C PRO A 81 -0.55 -4.73 27.33
N LEU A 82 -0.66 -3.72 26.47
CA LEU A 82 0.37 -3.47 25.47
C LEU A 82 1.66 -3.13 26.23
N ASP A 83 2.66 -4.00 26.13
CA ASP A 83 3.97 -3.81 26.76
C ASP A 83 5.00 -3.31 25.72
N GLN A 84 6.13 -2.79 26.19
CA GLN A 84 7.14 -2.22 25.30
C GLN A 84 7.71 -3.23 24.29
N SER A 85 7.87 -4.49 24.67
CA SER A 85 8.32 -5.57 23.79
C SER A 85 7.30 -5.88 22.69
N ALA A 86 6.02 -5.94 23.07
CA ALA A 86 4.90 -6.09 22.14
C ALA A 86 4.82 -4.91 21.16
N PHE A 87 4.91 -3.67 21.67
CA PHE A 87 4.91 -2.47 20.85
C PHE A 87 6.06 -2.46 19.84
N ASN A 88 7.30 -2.73 20.29
CA ASN A 88 8.46 -2.77 19.39
C ASN A 88 8.31 -3.82 18.28
N THR A 89 7.69 -4.97 18.59
CA THR A 89 7.41 -6.01 17.59
C THR A 89 6.38 -5.56 16.55
N LEU A 90 5.34 -4.85 16.99
CA LEU A 90 4.32 -4.30 16.11
C LEU A 90 4.87 -3.19 15.23
N VAL A 91 5.69 -2.29 15.78
CA VAL A 91 6.40 -1.24 15.02
C VAL A 91 7.25 -1.87 13.93
N LYS A 92 8.02 -2.91 14.26
CA LYS A 92 8.84 -3.62 13.28
C LYS A 92 7.99 -4.23 12.17
N THR A 93 6.94 -4.98 12.52
CA THR A 93 6.05 -5.64 11.55
C THR A 93 5.35 -4.60 10.66
N ALA A 94 4.81 -3.53 11.24
CA ALA A 94 4.13 -2.48 10.50
C ALA A 94 5.09 -1.72 9.57
N GLY A 95 6.32 -1.48 10.02
CA GLY A 95 7.39 -0.92 9.19
C GLY A 95 7.74 -1.84 8.00
N GLU A 96 7.84 -3.15 8.22
CA GLU A 96 8.06 -4.14 7.17
C GLU A 96 6.89 -4.20 6.18
N VAL A 97 5.64 -4.08 6.65
CA VAL A 97 4.45 -4.03 5.79
C VAL A 97 4.47 -2.77 4.93
N LEU A 98 4.67 -1.59 5.51
CA LEU A 98 4.79 -0.35 4.74
C LEU A 98 5.94 -0.40 3.73
N GLN A 99 7.09 -0.93 4.13
CA GLN A 99 8.21 -1.12 3.21
C GLN A 99 7.86 -2.09 2.09
N ARG A 100 7.14 -3.19 2.39
CA ARG A 100 6.66 -4.16 1.39
C ARG A 100 5.61 -3.54 0.46
N HIS A 101 4.68 -2.74 0.96
CA HIS A 101 3.71 -2.01 0.16
C HIS A 101 4.40 -1.02 -0.79
N ARG A 102 5.37 -0.25 -0.29
CA ARG A 102 6.20 0.65 -1.11
C ARG A 102 7.01 -0.12 -2.15
N GLN A 103 7.59 -1.26 -1.79
CA GLN A 103 8.30 -2.12 -2.74
C GLN A 103 7.38 -2.76 -3.78
N GLN A 104 6.15 -3.15 -3.41
CA GLN A 104 5.16 -3.64 -4.35
C GLN A 104 4.71 -2.54 -5.30
N ALA A 105 4.47 -1.32 -4.80
CA ALA A 105 4.19 -0.17 -5.64
C ALA A 105 5.35 0.10 -6.61
N HIS A 106 6.60 0.15 -6.12
CA HIS A 106 7.78 0.35 -6.95
C HIS A 106 7.99 -0.76 -7.99
N ALA A 107 7.76 -2.03 -7.63
CA ALA A 107 7.84 -3.15 -8.56
C ALA A 107 6.70 -3.18 -9.59
N MET A 108 5.55 -2.58 -9.29
CA MET A 108 4.48 -2.36 -10.25
C MET A 108 4.83 -1.25 -11.25
N LEU A 109 5.54 -0.21 -10.79
CA LEU A 109 5.96 0.92 -11.62
C LEU A 109 7.15 0.60 -12.52
N HIS A 110 8.09 -0.22 -12.07
CA HIS A 110 9.32 -0.53 -12.82
C HIS A 110 9.40 -2.03 -13.13
N LYS A 111 9.02 -2.42 -14.34
CA LYS A 111 9.16 -3.81 -14.81
C LYS A 111 10.37 -3.94 -15.72
N ARG A 112 11.11 -5.03 -15.56
CA ARG A 112 12.26 -5.37 -16.39
C ARG A 112 12.13 -6.80 -16.87
N LEU A 113 12.40 -7.03 -18.15
CA LEU A 113 12.28 -8.33 -18.80
C LEU A 113 13.43 -8.51 -19.79
N THR A 114 14.18 -9.59 -19.63
CA THR A 114 15.19 -10.00 -20.61
C THR A 114 14.56 -10.97 -21.60
N VAL A 115 14.67 -10.69 -22.90
CA VAL A 115 14.17 -11.54 -23.98
C VAL A 115 15.25 -11.80 -25.02
N PHE A 116 15.16 -12.93 -25.72
CA PHE A 116 16.02 -13.22 -26.86
C PHE A 116 15.23 -13.00 -28.15
N ALA A 117 15.72 -12.14 -29.04
CA ALA A 117 15.08 -11.79 -30.30
C ALA A 117 16.14 -11.32 -31.31
N LEU A 118 15.92 -11.62 -32.60
CA LEU A 118 16.86 -11.26 -33.67
C LEU A 118 18.30 -11.75 -33.41
N ASP A 119 18.44 -12.96 -32.86
CA ASP A 119 19.73 -13.58 -32.48
C ASP A 119 20.52 -12.81 -31.40
N ALA A 120 19.87 -11.87 -30.70
CA ALA A 120 20.47 -11.08 -29.63
C ALA A 120 19.64 -11.12 -28.36
N GLN A 121 20.31 -10.90 -27.22
CA GLN A 121 19.64 -10.68 -25.94
C GLN A 121 19.30 -9.21 -25.78
N TRP A 122 18.06 -8.94 -25.39
CA TRP A 122 17.52 -7.61 -25.16
C TRP A 122 17.04 -7.46 -23.74
N ASP A 123 17.41 -6.36 -23.11
CA ASP A 123 16.88 -5.93 -21.83
C ASP A 123 15.74 -4.93 -22.07
N VAL A 124 14.50 -5.33 -21.80
CA VAL A 124 13.35 -4.47 -21.99
C VAL A 124 12.86 -3.96 -20.65
N ARG A 125 12.72 -2.64 -20.52
CA ARG A 125 12.26 -1.97 -19.29
C ARG A 125 10.96 -1.23 -19.56
N LEU A 126 10.01 -1.36 -18.65
CA LEU A 126 8.77 -0.61 -18.62
C LEU A 126 8.74 0.21 -17.34
N ASP A 127 8.69 1.52 -17.51
CA ASP A 127 8.72 2.51 -16.44
C ASP A 127 7.41 3.29 -16.44
N ILE A 128 6.54 3.05 -15.46
CA ILE A 128 5.24 3.72 -15.33
C ILE A 128 5.44 4.98 -14.50
N THR A 129 5.11 6.13 -15.07
CA THR A 129 5.05 7.42 -14.37
C THR A 129 3.62 7.63 -13.84
N PRO A 130 3.41 7.57 -12.52
CA PRO A 130 2.12 7.86 -11.92
C PRO A 130 1.95 9.38 -11.81
N ASP A 131 1.54 10.01 -12.91
CA ASP A 131 1.15 11.42 -12.94
C ASP A 131 -0.36 11.55 -12.72
N GLU A 132 -0.80 12.55 -11.95
CA GLU A 132 -2.21 12.79 -11.62
C GLU A 132 -3.03 13.31 -12.83
N TYR A 133 -2.38 13.86 -13.84
CA TYR A 133 -3.02 14.47 -15.01
C TYR A 133 -2.87 13.60 -16.26
N GLU A 134 -1.69 13.04 -16.49
CA GLU A 134 -1.41 12.21 -17.67
C GLU A 134 -0.52 11.00 -17.31
N PRO A 135 -1.07 9.92 -16.73
CA PRO A 135 -0.29 8.73 -16.45
C PRO A 135 0.18 8.07 -17.75
N TYR A 136 1.47 7.81 -17.86
CA TYR A 136 2.07 7.14 -19.01
C TYR A 136 3.14 6.14 -18.57
N ALA A 137 3.51 5.23 -19.46
CA ALA A 137 4.66 4.37 -19.26
C ALA A 137 5.66 4.50 -20.40
N THR A 138 6.93 4.28 -20.09
CA THR A 138 8.05 4.34 -21.03
C THR A 138 8.62 2.95 -21.19
N LEU A 139 8.60 2.45 -22.43
CA LEU A 139 9.16 1.17 -22.80
C LEU A 139 10.52 1.41 -23.47
N SER A 140 11.61 0.98 -22.84
CA SER A 140 12.98 1.06 -23.37
C SER A 140 13.53 -0.33 -23.67
N ALA A 141 14.29 -0.44 -24.76
CA ALA A 141 15.07 -1.63 -25.10
C ALA A 141 16.56 -1.31 -25.03
N PHE A 142 17.30 -2.15 -24.34
CA PHE A 142 18.75 -2.11 -24.28
C PHE A 142 19.33 -3.39 -24.89
N ASP A 143 20.46 -3.26 -25.56
CA ASP A 143 21.18 -4.40 -26.12
C ASP A 143 22.01 -5.16 -25.06
N ALA A 144 22.79 -6.14 -25.49
CA ALA A 144 23.66 -6.93 -24.61
C ALA A 144 24.81 -6.13 -23.97
N LEU A 145 25.17 -4.97 -24.53
CA LEU A 145 26.16 -4.04 -23.99
C LEU A 145 25.54 -3.06 -22.99
N GLY A 146 24.21 -3.06 -22.87
CA GLY A 146 23.45 -2.15 -22.01
C GLY A 146 23.21 -0.79 -22.64
N GLU A 147 23.39 -0.64 -23.95
CA GLU A 147 23.12 0.59 -24.69
C GLU A 147 21.63 0.67 -25.03
N GLU A 148 21.01 1.84 -24.80
CA GLU A 148 19.60 2.04 -25.17
C GLU A 148 19.48 2.14 -26.69
N VAL A 149 18.79 1.17 -27.30
CA VAL A 149 18.59 1.11 -28.76
C VAL A 149 17.30 1.79 -29.16
N ALA A 150 16.27 1.71 -28.31
CA ALA A 150 14.99 2.34 -28.57
C ALA A 150 14.22 2.66 -27.28
N GLN A 151 13.42 3.71 -27.36
CA GLN A 151 12.52 4.14 -26.30
C GLN A 151 11.19 4.60 -26.89
N VAL A 152 10.09 4.20 -26.27
CA VAL A 152 8.75 4.58 -26.73
C VAL A 152 7.77 4.77 -25.57
N ARG A 153 6.88 5.75 -25.68
CA ARG A 153 5.77 5.95 -24.73
C ARG A 153 4.64 4.97 -25.05
N VAL A 154 4.17 4.27 -24.03
CA VAL A 154 3.05 3.33 -24.06
C VAL A 154 2.02 3.69 -22.98
N PRO A 155 0.78 3.21 -23.08
CA PRO A 155 -0.20 3.39 -22.01
C PRO A 155 0.29 2.83 -20.67
N PRO A 156 -0.13 3.39 -19.52
CA PRO A 156 0.29 2.90 -18.20
C PRO A 156 -0.18 1.47 -17.91
N ASP A 157 -1.25 1.00 -18.57
CA ASP A 157 -1.75 -0.38 -18.47
C ASP A 157 -0.99 -1.36 -19.41
N PHE A 158 0.07 -0.93 -20.10
CA PHE A 158 0.82 -1.80 -20.99
C PHE A 158 1.43 -3.00 -20.25
N ARG A 159 1.03 -4.21 -20.65
CA ARG A 159 1.55 -5.45 -20.06
C ARG A 159 2.83 -5.88 -20.77
N LEU A 160 3.97 -5.61 -20.13
CA LEU A 160 5.26 -6.16 -20.56
C LEU A 160 5.33 -7.67 -20.29
N GLY A 161 5.38 -8.47 -21.36
CA GLY A 161 5.67 -9.91 -21.34
C GLY A 161 6.57 -10.33 -22.49
N VAL A 162 6.98 -11.59 -22.53
CA VAL A 162 7.94 -12.10 -23.53
C VAL A 162 7.42 -11.89 -24.96
N ALA A 163 6.17 -12.27 -25.22
CA ALA A 163 5.58 -12.14 -26.56
C ALA A 163 5.48 -10.68 -27.03
N SER A 164 5.05 -9.75 -26.17
CA SER A 164 4.92 -8.34 -26.51
C SER A 164 6.29 -7.67 -26.71
N ALA A 165 7.28 -8.04 -25.89
CA ALA A 165 8.65 -7.55 -26.03
C ALA A 165 9.30 -8.06 -27.32
N THR A 166 9.21 -9.36 -27.60
CA THR A 166 9.73 -9.95 -28.84
C THR A 166 9.05 -9.32 -30.06
N ALA A 167 7.72 -9.17 -30.06
CA ALA A 167 7.00 -8.53 -31.16
C ALA A 167 7.41 -7.07 -31.39
N TRP A 168 7.68 -6.33 -30.31
CA TRP A 168 8.15 -4.95 -30.39
C TRP A 168 9.56 -4.86 -31.00
N ILE A 169 10.46 -5.73 -30.57
CA ILE A 169 11.84 -5.81 -31.09
C ILE A 169 11.85 -6.23 -32.57
N THR A 170 11.12 -7.31 -32.92
CA THR A 170 11.06 -7.79 -34.32
C THR A 170 10.31 -6.83 -35.23
N GLY A 171 9.38 -6.04 -34.69
CA GLY A 171 8.70 -4.95 -35.38
C GLY A 171 9.53 -3.67 -35.56
N GLY A 172 10.84 -3.70 -35.25
CA GLY A 172 11.74 -2.56 -35.44
C GLY A 172 11.48 -1.42 -34.44
N PHE A 173 11.06 -1.76 -33.22
CA PHE A 173 10.76 -0.82 -32.13
C PHE A 173 9.63 0.18 -32.42
N ALA A 174 8.77 -0.10 -33.40
CA ALA A 174 7.57 0.69 -33.66
C ALA A 174 6.67 0.76 -32.41
N ARG A 175 5.89 1.84 -32.23
CA ARG A 175 4.92 1.91 -31.11
C ARG A 175 4.06 0.65 -31.10
N PRO A 176 4.08 -0.15 -30.01
CA PRO A 176 3.23 -1.32 -29.94
C PRO A 176 1.78 -0.85 -29.94
N THR A 177 1.07 -1.05 -31.04
CA THR A 177 -0.37 -0.86 -31.08
C THR A 177 -0.94 -1.92 -30.16
N GLN A 178 -1.45 -1.53 -28.99
CA GLN A 178 -2.34 -2.42 -28.25
C GLN A 178 -3.42 -2.84 -29.25
N ALA A 179 -3.47 -4.12 -29.59
CA ALA A 179 -4.59 -4.68 -30.32
C ALA A 179 -5.80 -4.48 -29.41
N THR A 180 -6.56 -3.41 -29.67
CA THR A 180 -7.89 -3.20 -29.10
C THR A 180 -8.65 -4.46 -29.44
N ARG A 181 -8.84 -5.33 -28.44
CA ARG A 181 -9.66 -6.53 -28.59
C ARG A 181 -11.03 -5.99 -28.96
N GLY A 182 -11.44 -6.24 -30.20
CA GLY A 182 -12.67 -5.72 -30.78
C GLY A 182 -13.83 -5.92 -29.84
N PHE A 183 -14.52 -4.82 -29.55
CA PHE A 183 -15.86 -4.82 -28.99
C PHE A 183 -16.81 -5.34 -30.08
N GLU A 184 -16.85 -6.65 -30.27
CA GLU A 184 -17.87 -7.31 -31.09
C GLU A 184 -18.99 -7.79 -30.17
N GLY A 185 -20.06 -7.01 -30.12
CA GLY A 185 -21.21 -7.27 -29.28
C GLY A 185 -22.38 -6.32 -29.55
N TRP A 186 -22.60 -5.97 -30.82
CA TRP A 186 -23.87 -5.42 -31.30
C TRP A 186 -24.29 -6.25 -32.50
N SER A 187 -25.34 -7.06 -32.34
CA SER A 187 -26.25 -7.45 -33.40
C SER A 187 -27.54 -7.98 -32.75
N GLU A 188 -28.57 -7.15 -32.90
CA GLU A 188 -30.03 -7.36 -32.99
C GLU A 188 -30.70 -8.59 -32.37
#